data_AF-A0A7X7KJA3-F1
#
_entry.id   AF-A0A7X7KJA3-F1
#
_cell.length_a   1.000
_cell.length_b   1.000
_cell.length_c   1.000
_cell.angle_alpha   90.00
_cell.angle_beta   90.00
_cell.angle_gamma   90.00
#
_symmetry.space_group_name_H-M   'P 1'
#
loop_
_entity.id
_entity.type
_entity.pdbx_description
1 polymer ?
#
loop_
_entity_poly.entity_id
_entity_poly.type
_entity_poly.pdbx_seq_one_letter_code
_entity_poly.pdbx_strand_id
1 'polypeptide(L)'
;CLETPAGRVVILGCAHRGVVATLDQIAALRPTARLQAVMGGMHLRSAAPSALRWTVDALRHSGYERLVPAHCSGLPAIAALWAACPGRCSEAGVGTTLSF
;
A
#
# COMPACT_ATOMS: atom_id res chain seq x y z
N CYS A 1 -9.92 -6.02 -5.48
CA CYS A 1 -8.59 -6.48 -5.93
C CYS A 1 -8.70 -6.92 -7.38
N LEU A 2 -7.66 -6.71 -8.17
CA LEU A 2 -7.51 -7.27 -9.52
C LEU A 2 -6.56 -8.48 -9.42
N GLU A 3 -6.89 -9.58 -10.08
CA GLU A 3 -5.98 -10.72 -10.23
C GLU A 3 -5.29 -10.61 -11.59
N THR A 4 -3.98 -10.76 -11.62
CA THR A 4 -3.16 -10.79 -12.84
C THR A 4 -2.36 -12.10 -12.88
N PRO A 5 -1.75 -12.46 -14.02
CA PRO A 5 -0.81 -13.58 -14.08
C PRO A 5 0.41 -13.44 -13.14
N ALA A 6 0.81 -12.21 -12.81
CA ALA A 6 1.95 -11.92 -11.93
C ALA A 6 1.56 -11.89 -10.43
N GLY A 7 0.28 -11.68 -10.12
CA GLY A 7 -0.24 -11.76 -8.77
C GLY A 7 -1.43 -10.83 -8.55
N ARG A 8 -1.70 -10.53 -7.28
CA ARG A 8 -2.84 -9.69 -6.88
C ARG A 8 -2.45 -8.22 -6.79
N VAL A 9 -3.26 -7.37 -7.39
CA VAL A 9 -3.21 -5.92 -7.21
C VAL A 9 -4.35 -5.47 -6.29
N VAL A 10 -3.99 -4.89 -5.15
CA VAL A 10 -4.93 -4.34 -4.17
C VAL A 10 -5.08 -2.85 -4.42
N ILE A 11 -6.30 -2.41 -4.72
CA ILE A 11 -6.66 -1.01 -4.96
C ILE A 11 -7.47 -0.54 -3.76
N LEU A 12 -6.95 0.48 -3.06
CA LEU A 12 -7.53 1.09 -1.88
C LEU A 12 -8.21 2.40 -2.25
N GLY A 13 -9.40 2.64 -1.69
CA GLY A 13 -10.01 3.98 -1.70
C GLY A 13 -9.25 4.92 -0.77
N CYS A 14 -9.53 4.84 0.54
CA CYS A 14 -8.77 5.57 1.56
C CYS A 14 -8.35 4.71 2.76
N ALA A 15 -8.74 3.42 2.85
CA ALA A 15 -8.30 2.50 3.90
C ALA A 15 -8.42 3.02 5.35
N HIS A 16 -9.58 3.57 5.74
CA HIS A 16 -9.81 4.11 7.09
C HIS A 16 -9.58 3.11 8.23
N ARG A 17 -9.77 1.81 7.97
CA ARG A 17 -9.48 0.74 8.95
C ARG A 17 -7.98 0.38 9.05
N GLY A 18 -7.13 1.05 8.26
CA GLY A 18 -5.71 0.76 8.12
C GLY A 18 -5.41 -0.16 6.93
N VAL A 19 -4.32 0.16 6.23
CA VAL A 19 -3.86 -0.63 5.08
C VAL A 19 -3.43 -2.04 5.48
N VAL A 20 -2.71 -2.19 6.61
CA VAL A 20 -2.23 -3.50 7.10
C VAL A 20 -3.40 -4.43 7.38
N ALA A 21 -4.38 -3.98 8.18
CA ALA A 21 -5.57 -4.76 8.49
C ALA A 21 -6.38 -5.14 7.23
N THR A 22 -6.38 -4.27 6.21
CA THR A 22 -7.01 -4.56 4.92
C THR A 22 -6.26 -5.67 4.17
N LEU A 23 -4.92 -5.64 4.16
CA LEU A 23 -4.11 -6.68 3.54
C LEU A 23 -4.26 -8.02 4.27
N ASP A 24 -4.28 -8.02 5.60
CA ASP A 24 -4.50 -9.23 6.41
C ASP A 24 -5.87 -9.86 6.11
N GLN A 25 -6.92 -9.04 6.03
CA GLN A 25 -8.25 -9.52 5.66
C GLN A 25 -8.27 -10.12 4.25
N ILE A 26 -7.57 -9.51 3.29
CA ILE A 26 -7.46 -10.04 1.93
C ILE A 26 -6.69 -11.36 1.91
N ALA A 27 -5.60 -11.47 2.67
CA ALA A 27 -4.81 -12.70 2.77
C ALA A 27 -5.64 -13.84 3.38
N ALA A 28 -6.42 -13.56 4.43
CA ALA A 28 -7.32 -14.54 5.04
C ALA A 28 -8.42 -15.03 4.07
N LEU A 29 -8.98 -14.11 3.28
CA LEU A 29 -10.02 -14.45 2.29
C LEU A 29 -9.46 -15.12 1.03
N ARG A 30 -8.19 -14.88 0.70
CA ARG A 30 -7.55 -15.32 -0.55
C ARG A 30 -6.06 -15.66 -0.35
N PRO A 31 -5.74 -16.79 0.30
CA PRO A 31 -4.39 -17.08 0.81
C PRO A 31 -3.34 -17.43 -0.24
N THR A 32 -3.73 -17.83 -1.45
CA THR A 32 -2.81 -18.46 -2.42
C THR A 32 -2.18 -17.50 -3.43
N ALA A 33 -2.56 -16.22 -3.47
CA ALA A 33 -1.97 -15.31 -4.47
C ALA A 33 -0.87 -14.43 -3.87
N ARG A 34 0.25 -14.40 -4.60
CA ARG A 34 1.33 -13.43 -4.42
C ARG A 34 0.77 -12.01 -4.49
N LEU A 35 1.18 -11.15 -3.56
CA LEU A 35 0.79 -9.74 -3.56
C LEU A 35 1.70 -8.98 -4.54
N GLN A 36 1.19 -8.69 -5.74
CA GLN A 36 1.96 -7.96 -6.75
C GLN A 36 2.07 -6.48 -6.36
N ALA A 37 0.93 -5.83 -6.11
CA ALA A 37 0.93 -4.40 -5.80
C ALA A 37 -0.16 -3.96 -4.83
N VAL A 38 0.10 -2.86 -4.13
CA VAL A 38 -0.85 -2.16 -3.26
C VAL A 38 -0.86 -0.70 -3.65
N MET A 39 -2.02 -0.17 -4.06
CA MET A 39 -2.14 1.21 -4.54
C MET A 39 -3.36 1.93 -3.96
N GLY A 40 -3.27 3.25 -3.80
CA GLY A 40 -4.38 4.11 -3.40
C GLY A 40 -4.16 4.84 -2.07
N GLY A 41 -5.25 5.33 -1.47
CA GLY A 41 -5.21 6.07 -0.22
C GLY A 41 -5.08 5.17 1.01
N MET A 42 -4.14 5.50 1.91
CA MET A 42 -3.85 4.74 3.14
C MET A 42 -4.27 5.45 4.44
N HIS A 43 -4.88 6.64 4.35
CA HIS A 43 -5.30 7.49 5.47
C HIS A 43 -4.20 7.86 6.48
N LEU A 44 -2.95 7.97 6.03
CA LEU A 44 -1.81 8.21 6.93
C LEU A 44 -1.54 9.69 7.23
N ARG A 45 -2.25 10.62 6.58
CA ARG A 45 -1.99 12.07 6.73
C ARG A 45 -2.13 12.56 8.17
N SER A 46 -3.11 12.03 8.90
CA SER A 46 -3.41 12.41 10.28
C SER A 46 -3.06 11.31 11.30
N ALA A 47 -2.28 10.30 10.87
CA ALA A 47 -1.89 9.21 11.75
C ALA A 47 -0.93 9.71 12.83
N ALA A 48 -1.10 9.22 14.06
CA ALA A 48 -0.13 9.45 15.12
C ALA A 48 1.27 8.92 14.70
N PRO A 49 2.38 9.55 15.12
CA PRO A 49 3.71 9.12 14.71
C PRO A 49 4.03 7.65 15.00
N SER A 50 3.52 7.10 16.10
CA SER A 50 3.64 5.67 16.44
C SER A 50 2.89 4.77 15.44
N ALA A 51 1.67 5.15 15.05
CA ALA A 51 0.86 4.42 14.08
C ALA A 51 1.47 4.47 12.67
N LEU A 52 2.05 5.61 12.27
CA LEU A 52 2.78 5.72 11.02
C LEU A 52 4.00 4.77 11.01
N ARG A 53 4.83 4.82 12.06
CA ARG A 53 6.01 3.93 12.18
C ARG A 53 5.61 2.46 12.11
N TRP A 54 4.60 2.06 12.89
CA TRP A 54 4.08 0.69 12.87
C TRP A 54 3.58 0.28 11.48
N THR A 55 2.84 1.15 10.80
CA THR A 55 2.31 0.86 9.46
C THR A 55 3.43 0.71 8.44
N VAL A 56 4.44 1.60 8.49
CA VAL A 56 5.62 1.53 7.62
C VAL A 56 6.35 0.21 7.85
N ASP A 57 6.62 -0.15 9.11
CA ASP A 57 7.33 -1.39 9.43
C ASP A 57 6.53 -2.64 9.04
N ALA A 58 5.22 -2.65 9.22
CA ALA A 58 4.36 -3.74 8.76
C ALA A 58 4.38 -3.87 7.22
N LEU A 59 4.28 -2.75 6.50
CA LEU A 59 4.35 -2.74 5.04
C LEU A 59 5.71 -3.18 4.51
N ARG A 60 6.81 -2.93 5.22
CA ARG A 60 8.13 -3.46 4.82
C ARG A 60 8.14 -4.99 4.73
N HIS A 61 7.36 -5.66 5.57
CA HIS A 61 7.32 -7.12 5.68
C HIS A 61 6.12 -7.77 4.96
N SER A 62 5.25 -6.98 4.32
CA SER A 62 4.01 -7.50 3.69
C SER A 62 4.21 -8.20 2.34
N GLY A 63 5.45 -8.40 1.89
CA GLY A 63 5.77 -9.21 0.71
C GLY A 63 5.27 -8.69 -0.65
N TYR A 64 4.87 -7.42 -0.74
CA TYR A 64 4.48 -6.82 -2.02
C TYR A 64 5.68 -6.44 -2.89
N GLU A 65 5.48 -6.38 -4.21
CA GLU A 65 6.50 -5.90 -5.14
C GLU A 65 6.44 -4.38 -5.36
N ARG A 66 5.22 -3.83 -5.48
CA ARG A 66 5.01 -2.40 -5.73
C ARG A 66 4.01 -1.76 -4.77
N LEU A 67 4.40 -0.64 -4.17
CA LEU A 67 3.56 0.23 -3.36
C LEU A 67 3.32 1.55 -4.09
N VAL A 68 2.07 1.98 -4.17
CA VAL A 68 1.70 3.24 -4.83
C VAL A 68 0.79 4.04 -3.90
N PRO A 69 1.35 4.69 -2.87
CA PRO A 69 0.56 5.47 -1.92
C PRO A 69 0.09 6.78 -2.57
N ALA A 70 -1.20 7.11 -2.41
CA ALA A 70 -1.81 8.26 -3.06
C ALA A 70 -2.77 9.03 -2.15
N HIS A 71 -3.28 10.15 -2.66
CA HIS A 71 -4.42 10.91 -2.11
C HIS A 71 -4.32 11.23 -0.61
N CYS A 72 -5.13 10.56 0.23
CA CYS A 72 -5.27 10.82 1.65
C CYS A 72 -4.09 10.32 2.51
N SER A 73 -3.07 9.71 1.88
CA SER A 73 -1.87 9.25 2.57
C SER A 73 -1.03 10.42 3.10
N GLY A 74 -0.98 11.53 2.37
CA GLY A 74 -0.22 12.73 2.77
C GLY A 74 1.28 12.63 2.51
N LEU A 75 1.89 13.76 2.13
CA LEU A 75 3.29 13.82 1.69
C LEU A 75 4.30 13.28 2.73
N PRO A 76 4.18 13.59 4.04
CA PRO A 76 5.13 13.06 5.03
C PRO A 76 5.10 11.54 5.15
N ALA A 77 3.91 10.93 5.09
CA ALA A 77 3.77 9.48 5.16
C ALA A 77 4.25 8.82 3.87
N ILE A 78 3.98 9.43 2.70
CA ILE A 78 4.53 8.97 1.42
C ILE A 78 6.06 8.98 1.49
N ALA A 79 6.68 10.07 1.94
CA ALA A 79 8.13 10.16 2.08
C ALA A 79 8.69 9.07 3.03
N ALA A 80 8.03 8.81 4.16
CA ALA A 80 8.42 7.76 5.08
C ALA A 80 8.34 6.36 4.45
N LEU A 81 7.28 6.08 3.68
CA LEU A 81 7.12 4.82 2.95
C LEU A 81 8.21 4.65 1.88
N TRP A 82 8.51 5.70 1.13
CA TRP A 82 9.58 5.72 0.13
C TRP A 82 10.96 5.44 0.76
N ALA A 83 11.28 6.08 1.88
CA ALA A 83 12.53 5.86 2.59
C ALA A 83 12.64 4.42 3.14
N ALA A 84 11.54 3.87 3.64
CA ALA A 84 11.52 2.53 4.23
C ALA A 84 11.46 1.38 3.20
N CYS A 85 10.95 1.65 2.00
CA CYS A 85 10.72 0.66 0.94
C CYS A 85 11.43 1.07 -0.37
N PRO A 86 12.78 1.15 -0.37
CA PRO A 86 13.54 1.58 -1.54
C PRO A 86 13.31 0.65 -2.73
N GLY A 87 13.15 1.24 -3.92
CA GLY A 87 12.91 0.51 -5.17
C GLY A 87 11.53 -0.14 -5.31
N ARG A 88 10.66 -0.02 -4.29
CA ARG A 88 9.32 -0.62 -4.29
C ARG A 88 8.19 0.40 -4.30
N CYS A 89 8.47 1.68 -4.09
CA CYS A 89 7.47 2.74 -4.18
C CYS A 89 7.39 3.36 -5.58
N SER A 90 6.20 3.73 -6.01
CA SER A 90 5.97 4.49 -7.25
C SER A 90 5.00 5.64 -6.99
N GLU A 91 5.12 6.69 -7.80
CA GLU A 91 4.23 7.85 -7.75
C GLU A 91 2.89 7.56 -8.42
N ALA A 92 1.82 8.20 -7.94
CA ALA A 92 0.54 8.22 -8.62
C ALA A 92 -0.10 9.60 -8.49
N GLY A 93 0.14 10.44 -9.50
CA GLY A 93 -0.58 11.68 -9.74
C GLY A 93 -1.80 11.47 -10.65
N VAL A 94 -2.60 12.53 -10.81
CA VAL A 94 -3.69 12.55 -11.80
C VAL A 94 -3.12 12.26 -13.19
N GLY A 95 -3.79 11.38 -13.95
CA GLY A 95 -3.36 10.99 -15.30
C GLY A 95 -2.26 9.91 -15.35
N THR A 96 -1.83 9.39 -14.20
CA THR A 96 -0.83 8.31 -14.17
C THR A 96 -1.43 6.99 -14.69
N THR A 97 -0.75 6.38 -15.65
CA THR A 97 -1.05 5.02 -16.13
C THR A 97 -0.06 4.04 -15.52
N LEU A 98 -0.57 2.96 -14.91
CA LEU A 98 0.23 1.90 -14.32
C LEU A 98 -0.09 0.58 -15.03
N SER A 99 0.95 -0.19 -15.35
CA SER A 99 0.85 -1.52 -15.96
C SER A 99 1.24 -2.60 -14.95
N PHE A 100 0.50 -3.70 -14.97
CA PHE A 100 0.60 -4.83 -14.06
C PHE A 100 0.42 -6.15 -14.81
#